data_AF-A0A4Y7S610-F1
#
_entry.id   AF-A0A4Y7S610-F1
#
_cell.length_a   1.000
_cell.length_b   1.000
_cell.length_c   1.000
_cell.angle_alpha   90.00
_cell.angle_beta   90.00
_cell.angle_gamma   90.00
#
_symmetry.space_group_name_H-M   'P 1'
#
loop_
_entity.id
_entity.type
_entity.pdbx_description
1 polymer ?
#
loop_
_entity_poly.entity_id
_entity_poly.type
_entity_poly.pdbx_seq_one_letter_code
_entity_poly.pdbx_strand_id
1 'polypeptide(L)'
;MGFTIFYFSATGNSLEITTKIAKELGYCTIKSMAAQMPSEPVGGPGESIGFVFPVFYNGLPRLVKRFIEKLAIFPETYCFAITNSGGTRANPLGMLEDILTEKGIRLSYADEVKMPGNYIVSHQAPASDKVQKIINAAAGKNTVHVCPQITGRCPGIG
;
A
#
# COMPACT_ATOMS: atom_id res chain seq x y z
N MET A 1 11.32 10.74 8.90
CA MET A 1 10.43 9.66 8.47
C MET A 1 10.60 9.53 6.95
N GLY A 2 11.20 8.44 6.48
CA GLY A 2 11.40 8.21 5.04
C GLY A 2 10.30 7.33 4.47
N PHE A 3 9.80 7.66 3.28
CA PHE A 3 8.85 6.83 2.54
C PHE A 3 9.51 6.26 1.29
N THR A 4 9.42 4.96 1.09
CA THR A 4 9.74 4.31 -0.19
C THR A 4 8.52 3.55 -0.68
N ILE A 5 8.05 3.86 -1.89
CA ILE A 5 6.97 3.10 -2.53
C ILE A 5 7.55 2.30 -3.67
N PHE A 6 7.44 0.98 -3.55
CA PHE A 6 7.66 0.05 -4.65
C PHE A 6 6.35 -0.14 -5.42
N TYR A 7 6.38 0.07 -6.73
CA TYR A 7 5.19 -0.09 -7.56
C TYR A 7 5.42 -1.03 -8.74
N PHE A 8 4.36 -1.74 -9.14
CA PHE A 8 4.30 -2.43 -10.42
C PHE A 8 3.05 -1.96 -11.18
N SER A 9 3.20 -1.62 -12.45
CA SER A 9 2.11 -1.12 -13.28
C SER A 9 2.22 -1.70 -14.69
N ALA A 10 1.13 -2.29 -15.19
CA ALA A 10 1.06 -2.75 -16.58
C ALA A 10 0.53 -1.64 -17.52
N THR A 11 -0.56 -0.97 -17.13
CA THR A 11 -1.26 0.04 -17.97
C THR A 11 -1.29 1.44 -17.37
N GLY A 12 -0.52 1.71 -16.30
CA GLY A 12 -0.37 3.05 -15.71
C GLY A 12 -1.13 3.29 -14.40
N ASN A 13 -2.20 2.54 -14.10
CA ASN A 13 -3.04 2.79 -12.93
C ASN A 13 -2.29 2.77 -11.59
N SER A 14 -1.46 1.76 -11.35
CA SER A 14 -0.67 1.68 -10.12
C SER A 14 0.35 2.82 -10.00
N LEU A 15 0.90 3.29 -11.13
CA LEU A 15 1.81 4.42 -11.15
C LEU A 15 1.08 5.72 -10.81
N GLU A 16 -0.14 5.91 -11.31
CA GLU A 16 -0.98 7.05 -10.97
C GLU A 16 -1.31 7.06 -9.47
N ILE A 17 -1.76 5.93 -8.93
CA ILE A 17 -2.03 5.75 -7.49
C ILE A 17 -0.77 6.05 -6.67
N THR A 18 0.37 5.48 -7.05
CA THR A 18 1.66 5.72 -6.38
C THR A 18 2.04 7.19 -6.38
N THR A 19 1.85 7.87 -7.52
CA THR A 19 2.17 9.30 -7.66
C THR A 19 1.29 10.17 -6.78
N LYS A 20 -0.01 9.85 -6.67
CA LYS A 20 -0.93 10.55 -5.76
C LYS A 20 -0.54 10.36 -4.29
N ILE A 21 -0.27 9.11 -3.90
CA ILE A 21 0.19 8.79 -2.54
C ILE A 21 1.49 9.55 -2.22
N ALA A 22 2.48 9.49 -3.11
CA ALA A 22 3.77 10.15 -2.91
C ALA A 22 3.63 11.67 -2.78
N LYS A 23 2.75 12.30 -3.56
CA LYS A 23 2.47 13.75 -3.46
C LYS A 23 1.91 14.14 -2.10
N GLU A 24 1.00 13.34 -1.54
CA GLU A 24 0.43 13.64 -0.23
C GLU A 24 1.40 13.31 0.93
N LEU A 25 2.28 12.31 0.76
CA LEU A 25 3.33 11.98 1.75
C LEU A 25 4.50 12.98 1.76
N GLY A 26 4.69 13.76 0.69
CA GLY A 26 5.83 14.67 0.55
C GLY A 26 7.11 13.95 0.15
N TYR A 27 8.11 13.90 1.04
CA TYR A 27 9.42 13.28 0.77
C TYR A 27 9.30 11.76 0.64
N CYS A 28 9.01 11.30 -0.58
CA CYS A 28 8.79 9.90 -0.92
C CYS A 28 9.65 9.46 -2.12
N THR A 29 10.38 8.36 -1.95
CA THR A 29 11.12 7.71 -3.03
C THR A 29 10.21 6.71 -3.74
N ILE A 30 10.06 6.83 -5.06
CA ILE A 30 9.28 5.88 -5.86
C ILE A 30 10.24 4.96 -6.62
N LYS A 31 10.04 3.64 -6.51
CA LYS A 31 10.85 2.63 -7.20
C LYS A 31 9.96 1.64 -7.95
N SER A 32 10.27 1.37 -9.20
CA SER A 32 9.58 0.31 -9.96
C SER A 32 10.07 -1.06 -9.50
N MET A 33 9.14 -1.99 -9.25
CA MET A 33 9.46 -3.40 -8.98
C MET A 33 10.03 -4.13 -10.21
N ALA A 34 9.85 -3.55 -11.41
CA ALA A 34 10.44 -4.06 -12.64
C ALA A 34 11.87 -3.52 -12.88
N ALA A 35 12.33 -2.58 -12.06
CA ALA A 35 13.69 -2.06 -12.13
C ALA A 35 14.68 -3.00 -11.41
N GLN A 36 15.95 -2.59 -11.35
CA GLN A 36 16.97 -3.31 -10.61
C GLN A 36 16.61 -3.39 -9.12
N MET A 37 16.82 -4.59 -8.55
CA MET A 37 16.65 -4.83 -7.12
C MET A 37 17.61 -3.95 -6.32
N PRO A 38 17.20 -3.36 -5.18
CA PRO A 38 18.12 -2.73 -4.26
C PRO A 38 19.26 -3.68 -3.85
N SER A 39 20.49 -3.17 -3.82
CA SER A 39 21.66 -3.93 -3.37
C SER A 39 21.73 -4.07 -1.85
N GLU A 40 21.16 -3.11 -1.13
CA GLU A 40 21.11 -3.07 0.33
C GLU A 40 19.67 -3.28 0.83
N PRO A 41 19.49 -3.77 2.08
CA PRO A 41 18.17 -3.80 2.71
C PRO A 41 17.56 -2.40 2.81
N VAL A 42 16.23 -2.35 2.73
CA VAL A 42 15.45 -1.10 2.72
C VAL A 42 14.59 -0.96 3.97
N GLY A 43 14.20 0.28 4.30
CA GLY A 43 13.36 0.57 5.46
C GLY A 43 14.16 0.66 6.77
N GLY A 44 13.46 0.48 7.88
CA GLY A 44 14.00 0.53 9.23
C GLY A 44 13.06 1.21 10.23
N PRO A 45 13.50 1.35 11.49
CA PRO A 45 12.76 2.07 12.51
C PRO A 45 12.46 3.51 12.07
N GLY A 46 11.19 3.91 12.10
CA GLY A 46 10.76 5.23 11.62
C GLY A 46 10.76 5.40 10.09
N GLU A 47 10.87 4.31 9.34
CA GLU A 47 10.69 4.31 7.89
C GLU A 47 9.48 3.48 7.45
N SER A 48 8.97 3.82 6.27
CA SER A 48 7.80 3.19 5.67
C SER A 48 8.07 2.69 4.27
N ILE A 49 7.66 1.45 4.00
CA ILE A 49 7.67 0.81 2.69
C ILE A 49 6.23 0.58 2.23
N GLY A 50 5.90 1.12 1.05
CA GLY A 50 4.62 0.89 0.37
C GLY A 50 4.78 -0.08 -0.80
N PHE A 51 3.81 -0.98 -0.99
CA PHE A 51 3.70 -1.84 -2.17
C PHE A 51 2.44 -1.50 -2.96
N VAL A 52 2.58 -1.07 -4.21
CA VAL A 52 1.43 -0.67 -5.06
C VAL A 52 1.40 -1.46 -6.37
N PHE A 53 0.38 -2.28 -6.59
CA PHE A 53 0.34 -3.16 -7.77
C PHE A 53 -1.09 -3.56 -8.17
N PRO A 54 -1.34 -3.93 -9.45
CA PRO A 54 -2.64 -4.40 -9.88
C PRO A 54 -2.91 -5.83 -9.39
N VAL A 55 -4.19 -6.15 -9.21
CA VAL A 55 -4.66 -7.53 -9.01
C VAL A 55 -4.91 -8.15 -10.38
N PHE A 56 -4.23 -9.23 -10.70
CA PHE A 56 -4.48 -10.00 -11.92
C PHE A 56 -5.17 -11.30 -11.57
N TYR A 57 -6.26 -11.63 -12.27
CA TYR A 57 -7.07 -12.86 -12.25
C TYR A 57 -6.95 -13.79 -11.02
N ASN A 58 -5.76 -14.33 -10.71
CA ASN A 58 -5.47 -15.28 -9.63
C ASN A 58 -4.63 -14.73 -8.45
N GLY A 59 -4.48 -13.41 -8.29
CA GLY A 59 -3.81 -12.80 -7.13
C GLY A 59 -2.56 -11.99 -7.48
N LEU A 60 -1.47 -12.21 -6.73
CA LEU A 60 -0.24 -11.41 -6.81
C LEU A 60 0.48 -11.64 -8.16
N PRO A 61 0.78 -10.59 -8.96
CA PRO A 61 1.53 -10.78 -10.20
C PRO A 61 2.88 -11.46 -9.93
N ARG A 62 3.29 -12.40 -10.80
CA ARG A 62 4.54 -13.18 -10.60
C ARG A 62 5.78 -12.31 -10.40
N LEU A 63 5.85 -11.17 -11.09
CA LEU A 63 6.93 -10.20 -10.93
C LEU A 63 6.93 -9.59 -9.53
N VAL A 64 5.75 -9.20 -9.03
CA VAL A 64 5.57 -8.63 -7.69
C VAL A 64 5.96 -9.66 -6.62
N LYS A 65 5.46 -10.91 -6.74
CA LYS A 65 5.82 -12.01 -5.83
C LYS A 65 7.33 -12.19 -5.73
N ARG A 66 7.99 -12.39 -6.88
CA ARG A 66 9.45 -12.58 -6.95
C ARG A 66 10.23 -11.39 -6.44
N PHE A 67 9.72 -10.17 -6.65
CA PHE A 67 10.36 -8.96 -6.15
C PHE A 67 10.35 -8.95 -4.62
N ILE A 68 9.19 -9.16 -4.01
CA ILE A 68 9.01 -9.05 -2.56
C ILE A 68 9.71 -10.19 -1.83
N GLU A 69 9.67 -11.42 -2.37
CA GLU A 69 10.44 -12.56 -1.84
C GLU A 69 11.95 -12.27 -1.76
N LYS A 70 12.49 -11.51 -2.71
CA LYS A 70 13.92 -11.18 -2.76
C LYS A 70 14.29 -9.88 -2.05
N LEU A 71 13.32 -8.99 -1.84
CA LEU A 71 13.56 -7.72 -1.17
C LEU A 71 13.97 -7.97 0.28
N ALA A 72 15.14 -7.46 0.65
CA ALA A 72 15.58 -7.41 2.03
C ALA A 72 14.99 -6.16 2.70
N ILE A 73 14.31 -6.35 3.82
CA ILE A 73 13.62 -5.28 4.56
C ILE A 73 14.15 -5.32 5.99
N PHE A 74 14.54 -4.16 6.53
CA PHE A 74 14.94 -4.08 7.93
C PHE A 74 13.74 -4.34 8.87
N PRO A 75 13.95 -4.96 10.05
CA PRO A 75 12.91 -5.11 11.06
C PRO A 75 12.27 -3.76 11.45
N GLU A 76 11.09 -3.82 12.06
CA GLU A 76 10.33 -2.65 12.55
C GLU A 76 9.87 -1.63 11.48
N THR A 77 10.16 -1.91 10.21
CA THR A 77 9.68 -1.15 9.06
C THR A 77 8.14 -1.12 9.03
N TYR A 78 7.54 0.04 8.76
CA TYR A 78 6.11 0.09 8.47
C TYR A 78 5.85 -0.38 7.04
N CYS A 79 5.17 -1.51 6.87
CA CYS A 79 4.77 -1.95 5.55
C CYS A 79 3.30 -1.67 5.29
N PHE A 80 2.98 -1.06 4.15
CA PHE A 80 1.61 -0.91 3.67
C PHE A 80 1.47 -1.38 2.21
N ALA A 81 0.26 -1.75 1.81
CA ALA A 81 -0.02 -2.21 0.46
C ALA A 81 -1.31 -1.60 -0.11
N ILE A 82 -1.27 -1.21 -1.38
CA ILE A 82 -2.43 -0.72 -2.11
C ILE A 82 -2.55 -1.49 -3.42
N THR A 83 -3.64 -2.23 -3.57
CA THR A 83 -3.94 -2.92 -4.83
C THR A 83 -4.96 -2.16 -5.65
N ASN A 84 -4.96 -2.36 -6.96
CA ASN A 84 -6.07 -1.93 -7.82
C ASN A 84 -6.63 -3.10 -8.62
N SER A 85 -7.95 -3.19 -8.74
CA SER A 85 -8.61 -4.26 -9.48
C SER A 85 -9.85 -3.76 -10.23
N GLY A 86 -10.23 -4.50 -11.27
CA GLY A 86 -11.50 -4.32 -11.98
C GLY A 86 -12.68 -5.05 -11.33
N GLY A 87 -12.56 -5.55 -10.09
CA GLY A 87 -13.63 -6.27 -9.38
C GLY A 87 -13.47 -7.79 -9.26
N THR A 88 -12.26 -8.33 -9.42
CA THR A 88 -11.99 -9.77 -9.27
C THR A 88 -11.87 -10.21 -7.81
N ARG A 89 -12.42 -11.40 -7.48
CA ARG A 89 -12.36 -12.04 -6.15
C ARG A 89 -11.03 -12.76 -5.90
N ALA A 90 -9.91 -12.05 -5.90
CA ALA A 90 -8.62 -12.63 -5.50
C ALA A 90 -8.18 -12.08 -4.14
N ASN A 91 -7.31 -12.81 -3.42
CA ASN A 91 -6.70 -12.34 -2.17
C ASN A 91 -5.19 -12.06 -2.32
N PRO A 92 -4.79 -11.07 -3.14
CA PRO A 92 -3.38 -10.73 -3.33
C PRO A 92 -2.73 -10.12 -2.08
N LEU A 93 -3.53 -9.50 -1.21
CA LEU A 93 -3.06 -8.90 0.03
C LEU A 93 -2.69 -9.96 1.07
N GLY A 94 -3.47 -11.05 1.18
CA GLY A 94 -3.09 -12.20 2.02
C GLY A 94 -1.78 -12.86 1.54
N MET A 95 -1.63 -13.07 0.23
CA MET A 95 -0.36 -13.60 -0.32
C MET A 95 0.84 -12.70 -0.01
N LEU A 96 0.65 -11.39 0.00
CA LEU A 96 1.69 -10.45 0.39
C LEU A 96 2.01 -10.54 1.89
N GLU A 97 0.97 -10.61 2.72
CA GLU A 97 1.11 -10.74 4.17
C GLU A 97 1.87 -12.02 4.55
N ASP A 98 1.59 -13.14 3.88
CA ASP A 98 2.31 -14.40 4.08
C ASP A 98 3.82 -14.23 3.79
N ILE A 99 4.17 -13.65 2.64
CA ILE A 99 5.58 -13.42 2.24
C ILE A 99 6.30 -12.47 3.21
N LEU A 100 5.62 -11.43 3.71
CA LEU A 100 6.19 -10.51 4.69
C LEU A 100 6.35 -11.19 6.06
N THR A 101 5.38 -12.02 6.47
CA THR A 101 5.41 -12.75 7.74
C THR A 101 6.55 -13.76 7.77
N GLU A 102 6.82 -14.47 6.66
CA GLU A 102 7.99 -15.34 6.51
C GLU A 102 9.33 -14.59 6.71
N LYS A 103 9.33 -13.28 6.48
CA LYS A 103 10.49 -12.39 6.70
C LYS A 103 10.51 -11.75 8.09
N GLY A 104 9.55 -12.05 8.95
CA GLY A 104 9.38 -11.40 10.25
C GLY A 104 8.87 -9.95 10.15
N ILE A 105 8.27 -9.57 9.03
CA ILE A 105 7.73 -8.22 8.78
C ILE A 105 6.20 -8.27 8.79
N ARG A 106 5.57 -7.33 9.49
CA ARG A 106 4.11 -7.23 9.53
C ARG A 106 3.59 -6.28 8.45
N LEU A 107 2.63 -6.76 7.65
CA LEU A 107 1.80 -5.87 6.84
C LEU A 107 0.89 -5.05 7.75
N SER A 108 1.17 -3.76 7.89
CA SER A 108 0.51 -2.91 8.87
C SER A 108 -0.77 -2.25 8.35
N TYR A 109 -0.85 -2.02 7.04
CA TYR A 109 -2.03 -1.49 6.38
C TYR A 109 -2.17 -2.10 4.98
N ALA A 110 -3.39 -2.45 4.58
CA ALA A 110 -3.67 -2.95 3.25
C ALA A 110 -5.05 -2.48 2.80
N ASP A 111 -5.16 -2.02 1.55
CA ASP A 111 -6.46 -1.64 0.98
C ASP A 111 -6.47 -1.85 -0.54
N GLU A 112 -7.67 -1.92 -1.11
CA GLU A 112 -7.92 -2.12 -2.52
C GLU A 112 -8.67 -0.92 -3.12
N VAL A 113 -8.11 -0.34 -4.18
CA VAL A 113 -8.78 0.65 -5.01
C VAL A 113 -9.55 -0.07 -6.12
N LYS A 114 -10.87 -0.10 -6.00
CA LYS A 114 -11.74 -0.63 -7.06
C LYS A 114 -11.78 0.35 -8.23
N MET A 115 -11.39 -0.15 -9.39
CA MET A 115 -11.37 0.60 -10.65
C MET A 115 -12.49 0.06 -11.55
N PRO A 116 -13.15 0.90 -12.38
CA PRO A 116 -14.00 0.40 -13.45
C PRO A 116 -13.21 -0.55 -14.35
N GLY A 117 -13.85 -1.65 -14.80
CA GLY A 117 -13.24 -2.54 -15.79
C GLY A 117 -12.92 -1.75 -17.06
N ASN A 118 -11.63 -1.62 -17.40
CA ASN A 118 -11.08 -0.74 -18.45
C ASN A 118 -10.72 0.71 -18.04
N TYR A 119 -10.48 1.01 -16.77
CA TYR A 119 -9.82 2.27 -16.41
C TYR A 119 -8.37 2.25 -16.92
N ILE A 120 -8.15 2.84 -18.10
CA ILE A 120 -6.82 3.19 -18.62
C ILE A 120 -6.76 4.70 -18.49
N VAL A 121 -6.24 5.19 -17.35
CA VAL A 121 -5.95 6.59 -17.05
C VAL A 121 -6.86 7.60 -17.79
N SER A 122 -8.18 7.45 -17.64
CA SER A 122 -9.11 8.52 -18.00
C SER A 122 -9.50 9.21 -16.71
N HIS A 123 -8.75 10.27 -16.42
CA HIS A 123 -9.06 11.40 -15.54
C HIS A 123 -10.24 11.23 -14.58
N GLN A 124 -9.90 11.30 -13.28
CA GLN A 124 -10.78 11.45 -12.10
C GLN A 124 -11.18 10.15 -11.38
N ALA A 125 -10.24 9.59 -10.60
CA ALA A 125 -10.57 8.68 -9.50
C ALA A 125 -10.19 9.32 -8.15
N PRO A 126 -11.08 9.24 -7.12
CA PRO A 126 -10.90 9.90 -5.84
C PRO A 126 -9.81 9.21 -5.01
N ALA A 127 -8.74 9.93 -4.69
CA ALA A 127 -7.62 9.42 -3.92
C ALA A 127 -7.56 9.93 -2.47
N SER A 128 -8.36 10.93 -2.07
CA SER A 128 -8.12 11.63 -0.80
C SER A 128 -8.26 10.74 0.44
N ASP A 129 -9.36 10.01 0.58
CA ASP A 129 -9.71 9.43 1.88
C ASP A 129 -8.86 8.21 2.23
N LYS A 130 -8.47 7.42 1.21
CA LYS A 130 -7.61 6.24 1.39
C LYS A 130 -6.17 6.65 1.64
N VAL A 131 -5.68 7.66 0.92
CA VAL A 131 -4.31 8.14 1.09
C VAL A 131 -4.15 8.82 2.45
N GLN A 132 -5.14 9.58 2.90
CA GLN A 132 -5.16 10.16 4.23
C GLN A 132 -5.08 9.09 5.34
N LYS A 133 -5.75 7.95 5.17
CA LYS A 133 -5.64 6.82 6.11
C LYS A 133 -4.22 6.25 6.16
N ILE A 134 -3.55 6.11 5.01
CA ILE A 134 -2.16 5.66 4.95
C ILE A 134 -1.25 6.65 5.68
N ILE A 135 -1.42 7.95 5.44
CA ILE A 135 -0.65 9.02 6.10
C ILE A 135 -0.85 8.96 7.60
N ASN A 136 -2.10 8.90 8.07
CA ASN A 136 -2.41 8.85 9.50
C ASN A 136 -1.85 7.59 10.16
N ALA A 137 -1.92 6.45 9.49
CA ALA A 137 -1.42 5.19 10.04
C ALA A 137 0.12 5.13 10.04
N ALA A 138 0.79 5.70 9.03
CA ALA A 138 2.25 5.80 8.99
C ALA A 138 2.80 6.86 9.96
N ALA A 139 2.13 8.00 10.10
CA ALA A 139 2.48 9.06 11.05
C ALA A 139 2.12 8.71 12.50
N GLY A 140 1.08 7.90 12.71
CA GLY A 140 0.57 7.46 14.01
C GLY A 140 1.41 6.37 14.70
N LYS A 141 2.55 5.98 14.14
CA LYS A 141 3.46 5.00 14.75
C LYS A 141 4.04 5.40 16.13
N ASN A 142 3.76 6.60 16.62
CA ASN A 142 4.06 7.03 18.00
C ASN A 142 2.84 7.16 18.92
N THR A 143 1.65 6.69 18.54
CA THR A 143 0.51 6.62 19.46
C THR A 143 -0.33 5.40 19.18
N VAL A 144 -0.13 4.37 20.01
CA VAL A 144 -1.24 3.49 20.39
C VAL A 144 -2.32 4.41 20.96
N HIS A 145 -3.48 4.54 20.31
CA HIS A 145 -4.79 4.59 20.99
C HIS A 145 -5.96 4.61 19.98
N VAL A 146 -6.69 3.50 20.01
CA VAL A 146 -8.17 3.40 20.03
C VAL A 146 -8.96 3.87 18.80
N CYS A 147 -9.60 2.86 18.21
CA CYS A 147 -10.77 2.92 17.36
C CYS A 147 -11.97 3.55 18.10
N PRO A 148 -12.69 4.53 17.52
CA PRO A 148 -14.09 4.73 17.80
C PRO A 148 -14.89 4.19 16.60
N GLN A 149 -15.34 2.94 16.72
CA GLN A 149 -16.63 2.59 16.14
C GLN A 149 -17.69 3.45 16.84
N ILE A 150 -18.73 3.85 16.10
CA ILE A 150 -19.99 4.46 16.58
C ILE A 150 -19.93 5.99 16.76
N THR A 151 -20.06 6.73 15.66
CA THR A 151 -20.79 8.01 15.67
C THR A 151 -22.20 7.76 15.15
N GLY A 152 -23.14 7.56 16.06
CA GLY A 152 -24.54 7.36 15.67
C GLY A 152 -25.47 6.92 16.81
N ARG A 153 -25.67 7.81 17.80
CA ARG A 153 -26.85 8.03 18.65
C ARG A 153 -26.44 8.38 20.09
N CYS A 154 -26.32 9.67 20.37
CA CYS A 154 -26.65 10.18 21.70
C CYS A 154 -28.15 10.46 21.73
N PRO A 155 -28.91 9.90 22.68
CA PRO A 155 -30.25 10.39 23.01
C PRO A 155 -30.15 11.61 23.94
N GLY A 156 -31.03 12.58 23.74
CA GLY A 156 -31.42 13.53 24.79
C GLY A 156 -30.84 14.94 24.66
N ILE A 157 -31.59 15.81 23.99
CA ILE A 157 -32.09 17.09 24.54
C ILE A 157 -33.35 17.46 23.75
N GLY A 158 -34.47 17.55 24.47
CA GLY A 158 -35.84 17.69 23.96
C GLY A 158 -36.78 16.81 24.76
#